data_AF-A0A558FMY9-F1
#
_entry.id   AF-A0A558FMY9-F1
#
_cell.length_a   1.000
_cell.length_b   1.000
_cell.length_c   1.000
_cell.angle_alpha   90.00
_cell.angle_beta   90.00
_cell.angle_gamma   90.00
#
_symmetry.space_group_name_H-M   'P 1'
#
loop_
_entity.id
_entity.type
_entity.pdbx_description
1 polymer ?
#
loop_
_entity_poly.entity_id
_entity_poly.type
_entity_poly.pdbx_seq_one_letter_code
_entity_poly.pdbx_strand_id
1 'polypeptide(L)'
;MATQTRIPHPPVYPEEHYSIYEEYRNQDLDLDTAEEIRSRLQTAGQDSGNTQVTIEVWDEPWDYVQEHEDLEPVQKTHTFHQGPVERDADEGHRSRGDPGEVWKTEPTSSAYSVEEAIEAIEVNGDTRLQEPELDPSEENAQVGLQIRFEDFGLWGTFDIVTIAFFPTVDSE
;
A
#
# COMPACT_ATOMS: atom_id res chain seq x y z
N MET A 1 2.19 -36.73 21.19
CA MET A 1 1.91 -35.35 21.62
C MET A 1 1.39 -34.63 20.38
N ALA A 2 0.12 -34.25 20.36
CA ALA A 2 -0.46 -33.54 19.22
C ALA A 2 0.07 -32.11 19.23
N THR A 3 0.75 -31.70 18.17
CA THR A 3 1.18 -30.33 17.96
C THR A 3 -0.09 -29.50 17.78
N GLN A 4 -0.47 -28.69 18.78
CA GLN A 4 -1.58 -27.75 18.63
C GLN A 4 -1.17 -26.72 17.58
N THR A 5 -1.57 -26.96 16.34
CA THR A 5 -1.56 -25.94 15.29
C THR A 5 -2.57 -24.89 15.73
N ARG A 6 -2.15 -23.62 15.80
CA ARG A 6 -3.01 -22.48 16.14
C ARG A 6 -3.12 -21.59 14.93
N ILE A 7 -4.22 -20.83 14.86
CA ILE A 7 -4.40 -19.82 13.82
C ILE A 7 -3.26 -18.79 13.93
N PRO A 8 -2.54 -18.51 12.83
CA PRO A 8 -1.49 -17.50 12.86
C PRO A 8 -2.08 -16.13 13.20
N HIS A 9 -1.42 -15.41 14.09
CA HIS A 9 -1.79 -14.04 14.43
C HIS A 9 -1.32 -13.11 13.30
N PRO A 10 -2.21 -12.40 12.59
CA PRO A 10 -1.86 -11.44 11.58
C PRO A 10 -1.31 -10.16 12.22
N PRO A 11 -0.62 -9.33 11.42
CA PRO A 11 -0.11 -8.04 11.84
C PRO A 11 -1.22 -7.01 12.14
N VAL A 12 -2.37 -7.10 11.46
CA VAL A 12 -3.57 -6.28 11.66
C VAL A 12 -4.80 -7.15 11.37
N TYR A 13 -5.84 -7.08 12.20
CA TYR A 13 -7.11 -7.75 11.92
C TYR A 13 -8.14 -6.73 11.43
N PRO A 14 -8.65 -6.85 10.21
CA PRO A 14 -10.00 -6.38 9.89
C PRO A 14 -11.02 -7.05 10.85
N GLU A 15 -12.13 -6.38 11.13
CA GLU A 15 -13.11 -6.81 12.15
C GLU A 15 -13.60 -8.26 11.92
N GLU A 16 -13.82 -8.65 10.67
CA GLU A 16 -14.23 -10.02 10.29
C GLU A 16 -13.13 -11.07 10.53
N HIS A 17 -11.87 -10.76 10.22
CA HIS A 17 -10.74 -11.65 10.50
C HIS A 17 -10.52 -11.83 12.01
N TYR A 18 -10.74 -10.77 12.81
CA TYR A 18 -10.69 -10.87 14.27
C TYR A 18 -11.82 -11.73 14.83
N SER A 19 -13.02 -11.60 14.25
CA SER A 19 -14.19 -12.41 14.63
C SER A 19 -13.92 -13.91 14.41
N ILE A 20 -13.36 -14.28 13.26
CA ILE A 20 -12.96 -15.66 12.97
C ILE A 20 -11.89 -16.11 13.97
N TYR A 21 -10.87 -15.29 14.25
CA TYR A 21 -9.87 -15.64 15.26
C TYR A 21 -10.48 -15.90 16.64
N GLU A 22 -11.35 -15.03 17.14
CA GLU A 22 -11.99 -15.17 18.46
C GLU A 22 -12.88 -16.42 18.55
N GLU A 23 -13.52 -16.82 17.45
CA GLU A 23 -14.38 -18.02 17.40
C GLU A 23 -13.57 -19.32 17.54
N TYR A 24 -12.39 -19.38 16.92
CA TYR A 24 -11.60 -20.61 16.81
C TYR A 24 -10.32 -20.63 17.66
N ARG A 25 -9.91 -19.53 18.31
CA ARG A 25 -8.69 -19.44 19.14
C ARG A 25 -8.55 -20.51 20.24
N ASN A 26 -9.67 -21.09 20.69
CA ASN A 26 -9.71 -22.10 21.75
C ASN A 26 -10.10 -23.49 21.24
N GLN A 27 -10.26 -23.69 19.93
CA GLN A 27 -10.62 -24.98 19.32
C GLN A 27 -9.35 -25.74 18.89
N ASP A 28 -9.36 -27.07 18.98
CA ASP A 28 -8.31 -27.90 18.40
C ASP A 28 -8.50 -27.97 16.87
N LEU A 29 -7.44 -27.71 16.11
CA LEU A 29 -7.49 -27.73 14.64
C LEU A 29 -7.38 -29.17 14.11
N ASP A 30 -8.53 -29.80 13.85
CA ASP A 30 -8.59 -30.91 12.91
C ASP A 30 -8.59 -30.42 11.44
N LEU A 31 -8.51 -31.34 10.50
CA LEU A 31 -8.39 -31.01 9.07
C LEU A 31 -9.61 -30.24 8.57
N ASP A 32 -10.81 -30.69 8.95
CA ASP A 32 -12.08 -30.09 8.52
C ASP A 32 -12.22 -28.67 9.07
N THR A 33 -11.90 -28.47 10.35
CA THR A 33 -11.90 -27.16 11.00
C THR A 33 -10.86 -26.22 10.38
N ALA A 34 -9.67 -26.73 10.02
CA ALA A 34 -8.64 -25.94 9.35
C ALA A 34 -9.06 -25.51 7.93
N GLU A 35 -9.74 -26.37 7.18
CA GLU A 35 -10.28 -26.03 5.86
C GLU A 35 -11.42 -25.00 5.94
N GLU A 36 -12.30 -25.12 6.94
CA GLU A 36 -13.36 -24.15 7.21
C GLU A 36 -12.80 -22.76 7.55
N ILE A 37 -11.84 -22.69 8.49
CA ILE A 37 -11.18 -21.44 8.87
C ILE A 37 -10.47 -20.82 7.66
N ARG A 38 -9.74 -21.63 6.88
CA ARG A 38 -9.07 -21.17 5.67
C ARG A 38 -10.06 -20.56 4.68
N SER A 39 -11.17 -21.24 4.42
CA SER A 39 -12.20 -20.76 3.49
C SER A 39 -12.81 -19.45 3.98
N ARG A 40 -13.17 -19.36 5.28
CA ARG A 40 -13.76 -18.16 5.86
C ARG A 40 -12.81 -16.96 5.83
N LEU A 41 -11.53 -17.18 6.14
CA LEU A 41 -10.50 -16.14 6.07
C LEU A 41 -10.26 -15.70 4.62
N GLN A 42 -10.24 -16.63 3.66
CA GLN A 42 -10.13 -16.30 2.23
C GLN A 42 -11.31 -15.46 1.74
N THR A 43 -12.54 -15.79 2.14
CA THR A 43 -13.72 -14.97 1.82
C THR A 43 -13.63 -13.58 2.45
N ALA A 44 -13.36 -13.49 3.75
CA ALA A 44 -13.17 -12.20 4.43
C ALA A 44 -12.03 -11.39 3.77
N GLY A 45 -10.98 -12.07 3.31
CA GLY A 45 -9.87 -11.49 2.58
C GLY A 45 -10.27 -10.87 1.23
N GLN A 46 -11.18 -11.51 0.50
CA GLN A 46 -11.68 -10.97 -0.77
C GLN A 46 -12.39 -9.63 -0.60
N ASP A 47 -13.04 -9.44 0.55
CA ASP A 47 -13.80 -8.22 0.88
C ASP A 47 -12.94 -7.17 1.62
N SER A 48 -11.77 -7.56 2.14
CA SER A 48 -10.82 -6.65 2.79
C SER A 48 -9.68 -6.25 1.85
N GLY A 49 -9.74 -5.01 1.33
CA GLY A 49 -8.58 -4.37 0.72
C GLY A 49 -7.72 -3.70 1.78
N ASN A 50 -6.43 -4.02 1.83
CA ASN A 50 -5.46 -3.26 2.63
C ASN A 50 -4.49 -2.58 1.67
N THR A 51 -4.13 -1.34 1.98
CA THR A 51 -3.07 -0.64 1.25
C THR A 51 -1.90 -0.39 2.18
N GLN A 52 -0.72 -0.80 1.74
CA GLN A 52 0.53 -0.46 2.39
C GLN A 52 1.16 0.71 1.64
N VAL A 53 1.35 1.84 2.33
CA VAL A 53 2.04 2.99 1.74
C VAL A 53 3.52 2.96 2.10
N THR A 54 4.36 3.24 1.11
CA THR A 54 5.81 3.33 1.26
C THR A 54 6.26 4.65 0.65
N ILE A 55 7.07 5.41 1.41
CA ILE A 55 7.64 6.65 0.93
C ILE A 55 9.13 6.43 0.67
N GLU A 56 9.55 6.76 -0.54
CA GLU A 56 10.94 6.66 -0.99
C GLU A 56 11.47 8.07 -1.31
N VAL A 57 12.65 8.39 -0.79
CA VAL A 57 13.33 9.66 -1.09
C VAL A 57 14.63 9.35 -1.82
N TRP A 58 14.78 9.95 -2.99
CA TRP A 58 15.92 9.80 -3.87
C TRP A 58 16.76 11.08 -3.87
N ASP A 59 18.06 10.91 -4.01
CA ASP A 59 19.07 11.96 -4.18
C ASP A 59 19.43 12.18 -5.66
N GLU A 60 19.02 11.27 -6.54
CA GLU A 60 19.21 11.36 -7.98
C GLU A 60 17.88 11.66 -8.70
N PRO A 61 17.91 12.42 -9.82
CA PRO A 61 16.71 12.68 -10.62
C PRO A 61 16.06 11.41 -11.18
N TRP A 62 14.75 11.48 -11.47
CA TRP A 62 13.97 10.36 -11.99
C TRP A 62 14.60 9.67 -13.21
N ASP A 63 15.02 10.43 -14.22
CA ASP A 63 15.59 9.89 -15.45
C ASP A 63 16.85 9.05 -15.16
N TYR A 64 17.67 9.49 -14.21
CA TYR A 64 18.87 8.77 -13.81
C TYR A 64 18.52 7.47 -13.07
N VAL A 65 17.53 7.52 -12.17
CA VAL A 65 17.02 6.34 -11.44
C VAL A 65 16.44 5.30 -12.39
N GLN A 66 15.73 5.71 -13.44
CA GLN A 66 15.19 4.80 -14.45
C GLN A 66 16.28 4.05 -15.23
N GLU A 67 17.41 4.70 -15.49
CA GLU A 67 18.53 4.11 -16.23
C GLU A 67 19.39 3.15 -15.38
N HIS A 68 19.23 3.16 -14.06
CA HIS A 68 20.07 2.41 -13.12
C HIS A 68 19.23 1.56 -12.16
N GLU A 69 18.95 0.32 -12.59
CA GLU A 69 18.08 -0.64 -11.87
C GLU A 69 18.59 -1.01 -10.45
N ASP A 70 19.90 -0.86 -10.19
CA ASP A 70 20.52 -1.23 -8.90
C ASP A 70 20.54 -0.09 -7.87
N LEU A 71 20.07 1.11 -8.22
CA LEU A 71 20.02 2.22 -7.26
C LEU A 71 18.93 1.99 -6.22
N GLU A 72 19.25 2.32 -4.97
CA GLU A 72 18.32 2.26 -3.85
C GLU A 72 18.04 3.69 -3.35
N PRO A 73 16.82 3.99 -2.88
CA PRO A 73 16.50 5.29 -2.30
C PRO A 73 17.30 5.54 -1.02
N VAL A 74 17.69 6.79 -0.78
CA VAL A 74 18.41 7.22 0.42
C VAL A 74 17.60 6.96 1.69
N GLN A 75 16.28 7.16 1.57
CA GLN A 75 15.36 6.91 2.65
C GLN A 75 14.18 6.10 2.16
N LYS A 76 13.85 5.05 2.92
CA LYS A 76 12.66 4.24 2.73
C LYS A 76 11.90 4.17 4.04
N THR A 77 10.76 4.86 4.09
CA THR A 77 9.89 4.85 5.27
C THR A 77 8.67 4.00 4.96
N HIS A 78 8.37 3.05 5.86
CA HIS A 78 7.17 2.23 5.78
C HIS A 78 6.09 2.88 6.64
N THR A 79 4.99 3.29 6.04
CA THR A 79 3.96 3.96 6.82
C THR A 79 2.55 3.65 6.34
N PHE A 80 1.71 3.25 7.29
CA PHE A 80 0.28 2.97 7.23
C PHE A 80 -0.17 1.72 6.49
N HIS A 81 -0.96 0.95 7.23
CA HIS A 81 -1.99 0.10 6.68
C HIS A 81 -3.24 0.97 6.63
N GLN A 82 -3.62 1.43 5.44
CA GLN A 82 -4.94 1.99 5.28
C GLN A 82 -5.93 0.84 5.17
N GLY A 83 -7.03 0.94 5.91
CA GLY A 83 -8.20 0.08 5.74
C GLY A 83 -8.73 0.17 4.29
N PRO A 84 -9.78 -0.58 3.95
CA PRO A 84 -10.30 -0.61 2.58
C PRO A 84 -10.49 0.83 2.10
N VAL A 85 -9.79 1.19 1.03
CA VAL A 85 -10.03 2.46 0.33
C VAL A 85 -11.50 2.41 -0.06
N GLU A 86 -12.35 3.15 0.66
CA GLU A 86 -13.74 3.31 0.28
C GLU A 86 -13.71 3.91 -1.13
N ARG A 87 -14.03 3.06 -2.11
CA ARG A 87 -14.21 3.51 -3.47
C ARG A 87 -15.44 4.38 -3.48
N ASP A 88 -15.24 5.69 -3.54
CA ASP A 88 -16.29 6.61 -3.97
C ASP A 88 -16.90 6.06 -5.27
N ALA A 89 -18.14 5.60 -5.15
CA ALA A 89 -18.86 4.88 -6.19
C ALA A 89 -19.34 5.79 -7.33
N ASP A 90 -19.06 7.09 -7.27
CA ASP A 90 -19.73 8.10 -8.11
C ASP A 90 -18.96 8.58 -9.34
N GLU A 91 -17.73 8.13 -9.60
CA GLU A 91 -17.06 8.44 -10.87
C GLU A 91 -16.41 7.20 -11.50
N GLY A 92 -17.16 6.54 -12.38
CA GLY A 92 -16.65 5.64 -13.41
C GLY A 92 -15.77 4.51 -12.88
N HIS A 93 -16.39 3.39 -12.49
CA HIS A 93 -15.77 2.14 -12.02
C HIS A 93 -14.36 1.87 -12.58
N ARG A 94 -13.32 2.41 -11.91
CA ARG A 94 -11.96 1.91 -12.08
C ARG A 94 -11.88 0.66 -11.21
N SER A 95 -11.98 -0.50 -11.84
CA SER A 95 -11.65 -1.77 -11.21
C SER A 95 -10.22 -1.72 -10.68
N ARG A 96 -9.93 -2.54 -9.67
CA ARG A 96 -8.57 -2.69 -9.16
C ARG A 96 -7.72 -3.23 -10.32
N GLY A 97 -6.43 -2.91 -10.38
CA GLY A 97 -5.54 -3.57 -11.34
C GLY A 97 -5.53 -5.09 -11.13
N ASP A 98 -5.12 -5.81 -12.17
CA ASP A 98 -4.96 -7.26 -12.12
C ASP A 98 -3.85 -7.63 -11.11
N PRO A 99 -3.92 -8.80 -10.46
CA PRO A 99 -2.83 -9.25 -9.59
C PRO A 99 -1.49 -9.31 -10.32
N GLY A 100 -0.45 -8.74 -9.71
CA GLY A 100 0.88 -8.57 -10.29
C GLY A 100 1.03 -7.37 -11.24
N GLU A 101 -0.06 -6.66 -11.55
CA GLU A 101 0.00 -5.44 -12.34
C GLU A 101 0.70 -4.32 -11.55
N VAL A 102 1.49 -3.52 -12.27
CA VAL A 102 2.17 -2.35 -11.73
C VAL A 102 1.72 -1.12 -12.49
N TRP A 103 1.08 -0.18 -11.79
CA TRP A 103 0.79 1.15 -12.33
C TRP A 103 1.89 2.11 -11.89
N LYS A 104 2.38 2.92 -12.81
CA LYS A 104 3.35 3.97 -12.53
C LYS A 104 2.92 5.26 -13.18
N THR A 105 3.12 6.38 -12.50
CA THR A 105 3.02 7.71 -13.08
C THR A 105 4.42 8.29 -13.24
N GLU A 106 4.63 9.07 -14.30
CA GLU A 106 5.82 9.92 -14.39
C GLU A 106 5.79 10.92 -13.23
N PRO A 107 6.95 11.23 -12.61
CA PRO A 107 7.01 12.23 -11.57
C PRO A 107 6.54 13.59 -12.06
N THR A 108 5.79 14.29 -11.22
CA THR A 108 5.31 15.64 -11.47
C THR A 108 5.73 16.55 -10.33
N SER A 109 5.96 17.82 -10.63
CA SER A 109 6.28 18.83 -9.63
C SER A 109 5.26 18.87 -8.49
N SER A 110 5.74 19.09 -7.28
CA SER A 110 4.94 19.11 -6.05
C SER A 110 5.46 20.18 -5.10
N ALA A 111 4.55 20.91 -4.44
CA ALA A 111 4.91 21.81 -3.36
C ALA A 111 4.98 21.08 -2.01
N TYR A 112 4.54 19.82 -1.91
CA TYR A 112 4.72 19.03 -0.71
C TYR A 112 6.21 18.77 -0.43
N SER A 113 6.65 19.11 0.79
CA SER A 113 7.83 18.48 1.37
C SER A 113 7.54 17.02 1.74
N VAL A 114 8.60 16.23 1.99
CA VAL A 114 8.48 14.84 2.42
C VAL A 114 7.70 14.75 3.74
N GLU A 115 7.96 15.65 4.69
CA GLU A 115 7.29 15.68 5.98
C GLU A 115 5.79 16.01 5.86
N GLU A 116 5.42 16.99 5.05
CA GLU A 116 4.01 17.36 4.82
C GLU A 116 3.24 16.24 4.13
N ALA A 117 3.88 15.52 3.22
CA ALA A 117 3.32 14.33 2.59
C ALA A 117 3.09 13.20 3.59
N ILE A 118 4.06 12.94 4.48
CA ILE A 118 3.90 11.96 5.57
C ILE A 118 2.70 12.32 6.44
N GLU A 119 2.60 13.59 6.87
CA GLU A 119 1.50 14.06 7.72
C GLU A 119 0.14 13.95 7.00
N ALA A 120 0.07 14.28 5.72
CA ALA A 120 -1.16 14.15 4.92
C ALA A 120 -1.66 12.70 4.83
N ILE A 121 -0.74 11.76 4.60
CA ILE A 121 -1.05 10.32 4.55
C ILE A 121 -1.43 9.81 5.95
N GLU A 122 -0.74 10.27 7.00
CA GLU A 122 -1.01 9.93 8.40
C GLU A 122 -2.42 10.30 8.83
N VAL A 123 -2.83 11.52 8.52
CA VAL A 123 -4.05 12.12 9.07
C VAL A 123 -5.28 11.77 8.24
N ASN A 124 -5.15 11.80 6.91
CA ASN A 124 -6.31 11.71 6.00
C ASN A 124 -6.30 10.46 5.12
N GLY A 125 -5.22 9.68 5.16
CA GLY A 125 -5.03 8.58 4.24
C GLY A 125 -4.83 9.01 2.78
N ASP A 126 -4.59 10.30 2.53
CA ASP A 126 -4.52 10.81 1.16
C ASP A 126 -3.19 10.45 0.51
N THR A 127 -3.25 9.53 -0.46
CA THR A 127 -2.10 9.09 -1.27
C THR A 127 -2.00 9.83 -2.60
N ARG A 128 -2.94 10.73 -2.89
CA ARG A 128 -2.98 11.53 -4.13
C ARG A 128 -2.23 12.84 -3.90
N LEU A 129 -0.91 12.75 -3.72
CA LEU A 129 -0.04 13.92 -3.52
C LEU A 129 0.28 14.68 -4.81
N GLN A 130 -0.67 14.76 -5.75
CA GLN A 130 -0.48 15.45 -7.02
C GLN A 130 -1.27 16.76 -7.00
N GLU A 131 -0.54 17.88 -7.00
CA GLU A 131 -1.13 19.20 -7.16
C GLU A 131 -1.20 19.58 -8.67
N PRO A 132 -2.28 20.24 -9.13
CA PRO A 132 -2.34 20.74 -10.51
C PRO A 132 -1.30 21.84 -10.74
N GLU A 133 -0.81 21.92 -12.00
CA GLU A 133 0.19 22.88 -12.55
C GLU A 133 0.72 23.91 -11.54
N LEU A 134 1.86 23.60 -10.92
CA LEU A 134 2.57 24.48 -10.00
C LEU A 134 3.42 25.51 -10.74
N ASP A 135 3.60 26.68 -10.12
CA ASP A 135 4.64 27.61 -10.54
C ASP A 135 6.02 26.99 -10.22
N PRO A 136 7.02 27.08 -11.13
CA PRO A 136 8.37 26.56 -10.89
C PRO A 136 9.03 27.05 -9.60
N SER A 137 8.61 28.21 -9.07
CA SER A 137 9.12 28.75 -7.80
C SER A 137 8.52 28.13 -6.53
N GLU A 138 7.45 27.36 -6.67
CA GLU A 138 6.77 26.64 -5.59
C GLU A 138 7.11 25.14 -5.59
N GLU A 139 7.92 24.69 -6.54
CA GLU A 139 8.36 23.30 -6.65
C GLU A 139 9.38 22.95 -5.56
N ASN A 140 9.01 22.04 -4.67
CA ASN A 140 9.91 21.52 -3.64
C ASN A 140 10.53 20.17 -4.04
N ALA A 141 9.83 19.37 -4.87
CA ALA A 141 10.29 18.08 -5.37
C ALA A 141 9.51 17.64 -6.62
N GLN A 142 10.01 16.60 -7.29
CA GLN A 142 9.22 15.82 -8.24
C GLN A 142 8.69 14.55 -7.54
N VAL A 143 7.39 14.31 -7.62
CA VAL A 143 6.73 13.18 -6.95
C VAL A 143 6.17 12.21 -7.96
N GLY A 144 6.65 10.97 -7.91
CA GLY A 144 6.15 9.84 -8.68
C GLY A 144 5.30 8.89 -7.83
N LEU A 145 4.29 8.27 -8.45
CA LEU A 145 3.45 7.27 -7.82
C LEU A 145 3.65 5.92 -8.51
N GLN A 146 3.86 4.87 -7.74
CA GLN A 146 3.82 3.50 -8.21
C GLN A 146 2.85 2.69 -7.34
N ILE A 147 1.96 1.93 -7.96
CA ILE A 147 1.05 1.01 -7.29
C ILE A 147 1.33 -0.38 -7.80
N ARG A 148 1.58 -1.32 -6.89
CA ARG A 148 1.67 -2.76 -7.18
C ARG A 148 0.48 -3.48 -6.58
N PHE A 149 -0.30 -4.13 -7.43
CA PHE A 149 -1.46 -4.89 -7.00
C PHE A 149 -1.05 -6.31 -6.64
N GLU A 150 -1.23 -6.71 -5.38
CA GLU A 150 -0.80 -8.03 -4.91
C GLU A 150 -1.82 -9.13 -5.21
N ASP A 151 -1.47 -10.40 -4.98
CA ASP A 151 -2.47 -11.46 -5.03
C ASP A 151 -3.43 -11.40 -3.84
N PHE A 152 -4.65 -11.93 -4.03
CA PHE A 152 -5.58 -12.13 -2.93
C PHE A 152 -5.03 -13.18 -1.97
N GLY A 153 -4.69 -12.73 -0.77
CA GLY A 153 -4.25 -13.57 0.33
C GLY A 153 -5.39 -13.98 1.25
N LEU A 154 -5.04 -14.83 2.21
CA LEU A 154 -5.94 -15.30 3.27
C LEU A 154 -6.37 -14.16 4.23
N TRP A 155 -5.65 -13.04 4.24
CA TRP A 155 -5.95 -11.84 5.03
C TRP A 155 -6.38 -10.67 4.14
N GLY A 156 -6.65 -10.95 2.86
CA GLY A 156 -7.00 -9.99 1.83
C GLY A 156 -5.84 -9.54 0.96
N THR A 157 -6.06 -8.44 0.24
CA THR A 157 -5.03 -7.83 -0.61
C THR A 157 -4.21 -6.83 0.20
N PHE A 158 -2.92 -6.78 -0.08
CA PHE A 158 -2.00 -5.77 0.48
C PHE A 158 -1.37 -5.02 -0.69
N ASP A 159 -2.16 -4.17 -1.34
CA ASP A 159 -1.66 -3.40 -2.46
C ASP A 159 -0.59 -2.43 -1.96
N ILE A 160 0.51 -2.33 -2.68
CA ILE A 160 1.63 -1.49 -2.27
C ILE A 160 1.57 -0.21 -3.08
N VAL A 161 1.41 0.90 -2.37
CA VAL A 161 1.52 2.24 -2.95
C VAL A 161 2.88 2.81 -2.55
N THR A 162 3.74 2.99 -3.53
CA THR A 162 5.02 3.68 -3.38
C THR A 162 4.87 5.13 -3.86
N ILE A 163 5.23 6.07 -3.01
CA ILE A 163 5.31 7.50 -3.31
C ILE A 163 6.79 7.85 -3.28
N ALA A 164 7.34 8.24 -4.42
CA ALA A 164 8.76 8.51 -4.59
C ALA A 164 9.00 10.01 -4.80
N PHE A 165 9.88 10.59 -3.98
CA PHE A 165 10.35 11.98 -4.07
C PHE A 165 11.71 12.00 -4.76
N PHE A 166 11.82 12.81 -5.81
CA PHE A 166 13.04 13.04 -6.58
C PHE A 166 13.43 14.52 -6.50
N PRO A 167 14.74 14.83 -6.55
CA PRO A 167 15.20 16.21 -6.66
C PRO A 167 14.74 16.79 -8.00
N THR A 168 14.44 18.09 -8.01
CA THR A 168 14.27 18.83 -9.25
C THR A 168 15.62 18.96 -9.94
N VAL A 169 15.65 18.79 -11.27
CA VAL A 169 16.88 18.98 -12.04
C VAL A 169 17.13 20.49 -12.12
N ASP A 170 18.16 20.99 -11.43
CA ASP A 170 18.58 22.38 -11.58
C ASP A 170 18.87 22.62 -13.07
N SER A 171 18.07 23.49 -13.68
CA SER A 171 18.35 24.00 -15.03
C SER A 171 19.47 25.03 -14.91
N GLU A 172 20.73 24.57 -14.88
CA GLU A 172 21.91 25.44 -15.06
C GLU A 172 21.96 26.07 -16.47
#